data_AF-A0A973KPY4-F1
#
_entry.id   AF-A0A973KPY4-F1
#
_cell.length_a   1.000
_cell.length_b   1.000
_cell.length_c   1.000
_cell.angle_alpha   90.00
_cell.angle_beta   90.00
_cell.angle_gamma   90.00
#
_symmetry.space_group_name_H-M   'P 1'
#
loop_
_entity.id
_entity.type
_entity.pdbx_description
1 polymer ?
#
loop_
_entity_poly.entity_id
_entity_poly.type
_entity_poly.pdbx_seq_one_letter_code
_entity_poly.pdbx_strand_id
1 'polypeptide(L)'
;MTPTRRSYRKRKNVTVVSLLLFLLTLTLGGPTPSSAAGNDWWIPASRPAPDAQINVTGEPFTGTDAAGEVRGFVDAHNHLFSNEAFGGRLICGKVFSEAGVADALKDCPEHYPDGSLAIFDYITHGGD
;
A
#
# COMPACT_ATOMS: atom_id res chain seq x y z
N MET A 1 -1.90 72.71 -6.22
CA MET A 1 -1.43 71.63 -5.33
C MET A 1 -2.44 70.48 -5.40
N THR A 2 -2.06 69.35 -5.99
CA THR A 2 -2.97 68.21 -6.20
C THR A 2 -2.23 66.94 -5.76
N PRO A 3 -2.68 66.20 -4.74
CA PRO A 3 -1.85 65.15 -4.15
C PRO A 3 -1.96 63.83 -4.92
N THR A 4 -0.80 63.31 -5.36
CA THR A 4 -0.28 61.94 -5.14
C THR A 4 -1.26 60.74 -4.99
N ARG A 5 -2.39 60.68 -5.71
CA ARG A 5 -3.32 59.54 -5.66
C ARG A 5 -2.80 58.24 -6.29
N ARG A 6 -1.80 58.30 -7.18
CA ARG A 6 -1.33 57.16 -7.99
C ARG A 6 -0.44 56.17 -7.21
N SER A 7 0.38 56.67 -6.28
CA SER A 7 1.30 55.85 -5.48
C SER A 7 0.57 54.96 -4.47
N TYR A 8 -0.49 55.50 -3.85
CA TYR A 8 -1.30 54.81 -2.86
C TYR A 8 -2.07 53.61 -3.45
N ARG A 9 -2.59 53.74 -4.68
CA ARG A 9 -3.33 52.67 -5.37
C ARG A 9 -2.43 51.49 -5.75
N LYS A 10 -1.17 51.74 -6.15
CA LYS A 10 -0.18 50.67 -6.43
C LYS A 10 0.16 49.88 -5.16
N ARG A 11 0.41 50.56 -4.03
CA ARG A 11 0.74 49.90 -2.76
C ARG A 11 -0.41 49.00 -2.27
N LYS A 12 -1.67 49.47 -2.37
CA LYS A 12 -2.86 48.66 -2.04
C LYS A 12 -2.98 47.38 -2.86
N ASN A 13 -2.74 47.47 -4.17
CA ASN A 13 -2.83 46.30 -5.04
C ASN A 13 -1.75 45.26 -4.70
N VAL A 14 -0.52 45.70 -4.39
CA VAL A 14 0.55 44.80 -3.95
C VAL A 14 0.18 44.11 -2.64
N THR A 15 -0.33 44.84 -1.66
CA THR A 15 -0.76 44.26 -0.37
C THR A 15 -1.87 43.22 -0.56
N VAL A 16 -2.87 43.51 -1.38
CA VAL A 16 -3.97 42.56 -1.67
C VAL A 16 -3.47 41.31 -2.37
N VAL A 17 -2.59 41.45 -3.37
CA VAL A 17 -2.00 40.31 -4.07
C VAL A 17 -1.16 39.46 -3.12
N SER A 18 -0.33 40.06 -2.26
CA SER A 18 0.43 39.33 -1.25
C SER A 18 -0.46 38.57 -0.25
N LEU A 19 -1.59 39.16 0.16
CA LEU A 19 -2.54 38.54 1.08
C LEU A 19 -3.26 37.35 0.44
N LEU A 20 -3.62 37.47 -0.85
CA LEU A 20 -4.21 36.38 -1.63
C LEU A 20 -3.21 35.23 -1.83
N LEU A 21 -1.95 35.54 -2.15
CA LEU A 21 -0.91 34.51 -2.24
C LEU A 21 -0.66 33.82 -0.89
N PHE A 22 -0.66 34.58 0.21
CA PHE A 22 -0.51 34.00 1.54
C PHE A 22 -1.66 33.07 1.91
N LEU A 23 -2.91 33.45 1.62
CA LEU A 23 -4.09 32.60 1.80
C LEU A 23 -4.05 31.35 0.89
N LEU A 24 -3.57 31.51 -0.35
CA LEU A 24 -3.39 30.40 -1.28
C LEU A 24 -2.34 29.40 -0.75
N THR A 25 -1.22 29.88 -0.20
CA THR A 25 -0.21 29.02 0.42
C THR A 25 -0.71 28.30 1.67
N LEU A 26 -1.60 28.92 2.45
CA LEU A 26 -2.20 28.25 3.62
C LEU A 26 -3.23 27.18 3.24
N THR A 27 -3.90 27.34 2.10
CA THR A 27 -4.92 26.38 1.62
C THR A 27 -4.32 25.21 0.86
N LEU A 28 -3.23 25.41 0.12
CA LEU A 28 -2.55 24.38 -0.67
C LEU A 28 -1.30 23.80 0.02
N GLY A 29 -0.69 24.54 0.96
CA GLY A 29 0.51 24.15 1.69
C GLY A 29 0.24 23.53 3.05
N GLY A 30 -0.92 22.88 3.23
CA GLY A 30 -1.14 22.01 4.38
C GLY A 30 -0.03 20.97 4.51
N PRO A 31 0.16 20.36 5.70
CA PRO A 31 1.24 19.40 5.92
C PRO A 31 1.19 18.32 4.83
N THR A 32 2.22 18.30 3.98
CA THR A 32 2.40 17.22 3.01
C THR A 32 2.60 15.94 3.82
N PRO A 33 1.87 14.85 3.54
CA PRO A 33 2.15 13.58 4.19
C PRO A 33 3.63 13.25 3.98
N SER A 34 4.36 13.09 5.08
CA SER A 34 5.77 12.73 5.03
C SER A 34 5.88 11.31 4.49
N SER A 35 6.71 11.09 3.47
CA SER A 35 7.13 9.74 3.06
C SER A 35 8.24 9.18 3.96
N ALA A 36 8.67 9.93 4.99
CA ALA A 36 9.59 9.41 5.97
C ALA A 36 8.91 8.26 6.72
N ALA A 37 9.53 7.09 6.64
CA ALA A 37 9.30 5.96 7.53
C ALA A 37 9.18 6.48 8.97
N GLY A 38 8.03 6.27 9.60
CA GLY A 38 7.90 6.43 11.05
C GLY A 38 8.85 5.47 11.77
N ASN A 39 8.92 5.58 13.09
CA ASN A 39 9.69 4.66 13.93
C ASN A 39 9.38 3.17 13.66
N ASP A 40 8.17 2.85 13.19
CA ASP A 40 7.72 1.49 12.90
C ASP A 40 7.30 1.31 11.42
N TRP A 41 8.19 1.66 10.47
CA TRP A 41 7.90 1.60 9.03
C TRP A 41 7.45 0.23 8.50
N TRP A 42 7.79 -0.84 9.21
CA TRP A 42 7.40 -2.21 8.91
C TRP A 42 5.95 -2.53 9.31
N ILE A 43 5.28 -1.65 10.07
CA ILE A 43 3.86 -1.76 10.36
C ILE A 43 3.09 -1.11 9.21
N PRO A 44 2.31 -1.88 8.42
CA PRO A 44 1.60 -1.30 7.29
C PRO A 44 0.56 -0.28 7.77
N ALA A 45 0.65 0.94 7.25
CA ALA A 45 -0.39 1.95 7.44
C ALA A 45 -1.63 1.52 6.64
N SER A 46 -2.78 1.38 7.31
CA SER A 46 -4.07 1.01 6.70
C SER A 46 -4.17 -0.44 6.18
N ARG A 47 -3.81 -1.43 7.02
CA ARG A 47 -4.10 -2.84 6.72
C ARG A 47 -5.60 -3.04 6.44
N PRO A 48 -5.97 -3.68 5.31
CA PRO A 48 -7.36 -4.03 5.06
C PRO A 48 -7.86 -4.99 6.14
N ALA A 49 -9.16 -4.94 6.45
CA ALA A 49 -9.81 -5.88 7.36
C ALA A 49 -10.88 -6.65 6.58
N PRO A 50 -10.79 -7.99 6.48
CA PRO A 50 -9.75 -8.86 7.05
C PRO A 50 -8.38 -8.65 6.37
N ASP A 51 -7.31 -9.12 7.03
CA ASP A 51 -5.93 -9.15 6.49
C ASP A 51 -5.39 -10.58 6.50
N ALA A 52 -4.50 -10.92 5.57
CA ALA A 52 -3.69 -12.13 5.65
C ALA A 52 -2.65 -11.93 6.77
N GLN A 53 -2.95 -12.45 7.96
CA GLN A 53 -2.05 -12.36 9.10
C GLN A 53 -0.72 -13.06 8.76
N ILE A 54 0.40 -12.37 8.93
CA ILE A 54 1.74 -12.94 8.72
C ILE A 54 2.37 -13.50 10.01
N ASN A 55 1.74 -13.27 11.17
CA ASN A 55 2.19 -13.67 12.51
C ASN A 55 3.68 -13.35 12.82
N VAL A 56 4.21 -12.28 12.23
CA VAL A 56 5.57 -11.78 12.47
C VAL A 56 5.49 -10.53 13.34
N THR A 57 6.34 -10.47 14.36
CA THR A 57 6.48 -9.31 15.26
C THR A 57 7.94 -8.85 15.30
N GLY A 58 8.16 -7.57 15.67
CA GLY A 58 9.47 -6.96 15.73
C GLY A 58 9.91 -6.26 14.43
N GLU A 59 10.96 -5.45 14.55
CA GLU A 59 11.59 -4.75 13.42
C GLU A 59 12.34 -5.76 12.52
N PRO A 60 12.08 -5.80 11.20
CA PRO A 60 12.86 -6.59 10.27
C PRO A 60 14.32 -6.13 10.23
N PHE A 61 15.25 -7.08 10.05
CA PHE A 61 16.65 -6.74 9.83
C PHE A 61 16.81 -5.81 8.63
N THR A 62 17.65 -4.78 8.79
CA THR A 62 18.05 -3.86 7.72
C THR A 62 19.57 -3.81 7.59
N GLY A 63 20.06 -3.58 6.36
CA GLY A 63 21.49 -3.41 6.10
C GLY A 63 22.22 -4.68 5.67
N THR A 64 23.53 -4.71 5.93
CA THR A 64 24.45 -5.80 5.56
C THR A 64 25.19 -6.31 6.79
N ASP A 65 25.72 -7.52 6.72
CA ASP A 65 26.65 -8.02 7.75
C ASP A 65 28.04 -7.36 7.66
N ALA A 66 28.97 -7.81 8.50
CA ALA A 66 30.33 -7.26 8.57
C ALA A 66 31.16 -7.45 7.29
N ALA A 67 30.76 -8.38 6.41
CA ALA A 67 31.39 -8.60 5.11
C ALA A 67 30.71 -7.82 3.98
N GLY A 68 29.60 -7.13 4.27
CA GLY A 68 28.81 -6.41 3.27
C GLY A 68 27.74 -7.26 2.60
N GLU A 69 27.40 -8.43 3.15
CA GLU A 69 26.40 -9.33 2.57
C GLU A 69 24.99 -9.01 3.07
N VAL A 70 24.00 -9.16 2.18
CA VAL A 70 22.57 -9.09 2.52
C VAL A 70 22.08 -10.49 2.89
N ARG A 71 21.29 -10.61 3.96
CA ARG A 71 20.70 -11.87 4.41
C ARG A 71 19.18 -11.77 4.45
N GLY A 72 18.51 -12.80 3.95
CA GLY A 72 17.05 -12.87 3.89
C GLY A 72 16.57 -14.16 3.21
N PHE A 73 15.25 -14.27 3.01
CA PHE A 73 14.64 -15.34 2.24
C PHE A 73 14.33 -14.86 0.83
N VAL A 74 14.52 -15.74 -0.16
CA VAL A 74 14.09 -15.51 -1.53
C VAL A 74 13.17 -16.64 -1.94
N ASP A 75 12.00 -16.27 -2.42
CA ASP A 75 11.18 -17.17 -3.23
C ASP A 75 11.69 -17.06 -4.67
N ALA A 76 12.54 -18.00 -5.07
CA ALA A 76 13.18 -17.99 -6.38
C ALA A 76 12.29 -18.61 -7.48
N HIS A 77 11.18 -19.26 -7.11
CA HIS A 77 10.29 -19.92 -8.06
C HIS A 77 8.88 -20.05 -7.49
N ASN A 78 7.97 -19.23 -8.00
CA ASN A 78 6.56 -19.27 -7.62
C ASN A 78 5.67 -19.11 -8.85
N HIS A 79 4.46 -19.65 -8.77
CA HIS A 79 3.42 -19.52 -9.78
C HIS A 79 2.25 -18.70 -9.24
N LEU A 80 2.50 -17.40 -9.00
CA LEU A 80 1.50 -16.49 -8.42
C LEU A 80 0.16 -16.55 -9.18
N PHE A 81 0.19 -16.51 -10.51
CA PHE A 81 -1.01 -16.51 -11.36
C PHE A 81 -1.45 -17.92 -11.79
N SER A 82 -1.18 -18.96 -11.00
CA SER A 82 -1.61 -20.33 -11.32
C SER A 82 -3.11 -20.45 -11.51
N ASN A 83 -3.89 -19.70 -10.71
CA ASN A 83 -5.33 -19.64 -10.83
C ASN A 83 -5.75 -19.35 -12.28
N GLU A 84 -5.14 -18.35 -12.93
CA GLU A 84 -5.40 -18.01 -14.34
C GLU A 84 -4.81 -19.03 -15.32
N ALA A 85 -3.57 -19.47 -15.07
CA ALA A 85 -2.87 -20.41 -15.95
C ALA A 85 -3.63 -21.74 -16.12
N PHE A 86 -4.34 -22.17 -15.07
CA PHE A 86 -5.18 -23.35 -15.08
C PHE A 86 -6.68 -23.05 -15.32
N GLY A 87 -7.00 -21.91 -15.93
CA GLY A 87 -8.35 -21.59 -16.39
C GLY A 87 -9.35 -21.17 -15.30
N GLY A 88 -8.85 -20.74 -14.13
CA GLY A 88 -9.63 -20.10 -13.07
C GLY A 88 -10.43 -21.04 -12.18
N ARG A 89 -10.23 -22.37 -12.28
CA ARG A 89 -11.02 -23.35 -11.52
C ARG A 89 -10.22 -24.47 -10.86
N LEU A 90 -8.97 -24.66 -11.27
CA LEU A 90 -8.12 -25.71 -10.73
C LEU A 90 -7.42 -25.27 -9.44
N ILE A 91 -7.05 -23.98 -9.36
CA ILE A 91 -6.46 -23.35 -8.18
C ILE A 91 -7.36 -22.18 -7.79
N CYS A 92 -7.73 -22.15 -6.51
CA CYS A 92 -8.68 -21.21 -5.93
C CYS A 92 -8.03 -19.87 -5.59
N GLY A 93 -8.88 -18.85 -5.42
CA GLY A 93 -8.44 -17.49 -5.15
C GLY A 93 -7.73 -16.83 -6.35
N LYS A 94 -7.07 -15.72 -6.06
CA LYS A 94 -6.33 -14.89 -7.02
C LYS A 94 -5.27 -14.07 -6.32
N VAL A 95 -4.20 -13.73 -7.04
CA VAL A 95 -3.06 -12.94 -6.52
C VAL A 95 -3.51 -11.60 -5.94
N PHE A 96 -4.52 -10.99 -6.55
CA PHE A 96 -4.97 -9.65 -6.19
C PHE A 96 -6.48 -9.48 -6.41
N SER A 97 -7.11 -8.71 -5.52
CA SER A 97 -8.47 -8.20 -5.70
C SER A 97 -8.55 -6.73 -5.34
N GLU A 98 -9.21 -5.93 -6.17
CA GLU A 98 -9.61 -4.56 -5.80
C GLU A 98 -10.59 -4.54 -4.62
N ALA A 99 -11.34 -5.63 -4.41
CA ALA A 99 -12.25 -5.79 -3.28
C ALA A 99 -11.53 -6.21 -1.98
N GLY A 100 -10.22 -6.41 -2.02
CA GLY A 100 -9.40 -6.76 -0.85
C GLY A 100 -9.18 -8.26 -0.65
N VAL A 101 -8.42 -8.60 0.39
CA VAL A 101 -7.87 -9.96 0.60
C VAL A 101 -8.94 -11.02 0.85
N ALA A 102 -10.08 -10.66 1.48
CA ALA A 102 -11.17 -11.62 1.71
C ALA A 102 -11.75 -12.16 0.40
N ASP A 103 -11.81 -11.31 -0.63
CA ASP A 103 -12.23 -11.70 -1.97
C ASP A 103 -11.09 -12.38 -2.74
N ALA A 104 -9.84 -11.96 -2.53
CA ALA A 104 -8.67 -12.57 -3.17
C ALA A 104 -8.43 -14.01 -2.71
N LEU A 105 -8.58 -14.29 -1.42
CA LEU A 105 -8.37 -15.61 -0.79
C LEU A 105 -9.66 -16.42 -0.65
N LYS A 106 -10.67 -16.12 -1.47
CA LYS A 106 -11.93 -16.85 -1.42
C LYS A 106 -11.75 -18.28 -1.91
N ASP A 107 -12.24 -19.20 -1.11
CA ASP A 107 -12.16 -20.63 -1.38
C ASP A 107 -13.13 -21.10 -2.49
N CYS A 108 -12.83 -22.24 -3.11
CA CYS A 108 -13.68 -22.84 -4.13
C CYS A 108 -14.86 -23.61 -3.52
N PRO A 109 -16.03 -23.67 -4.21
CA PRO A 109 -17.14 -24.53 -3.82
C PRO A 109 -16.75 -26.00 -3.57
N GLU A 110 -15.78 -26.49 -4.34
CA GLU A 110 -15.29 -27.86 -4.30
C GLU A 110 -14.53 -28.20 -3.01
N HIS A 111 -14.09 -27.22 -2.23
CA HIS A 111 -13.39 -27.47 -0.97
C HIS A 111 -14.36 -27.59 0.22
N TYR A 112 -15.59 -27.10 0.08
CA TYR A 112 -16.58 -27.14 1.16
C TYR A 112 -17.05 -28.58 1.47
N PRO A 113 -17.49 -28.84 2.72
CA PRO A 113 -17.71 -27.86 3.80
C PRO A 113 -16.46 -27.50 4.61
N ASP A 114 -15.41 -28.31 4.56
CA ASP A 114 -14.33 -28.30 5.56
C ASP A 114 -12.93 -28.53 4.99
N GLY A 115 -12.77 -28.41 3.67
CA GLY A 115 -11.52 -28.63 2.94
C GLY A 115 -11.33 -30.08 2.48
N SER A 116 -12.09 -31.04 3.00
CA SER A 116 -11.89 -32.48 2.73
C SER A 116 -12.06 -32.87 1.26
N LEU A 117 -12.66 -32.01 0.43
CA LEU A 117 -12.90 -32.23 -0.99
C LEU A 117 -11.91 -31.48 -1.92
N ALA A 118 -10.86 -30.87 -1.38
CA ALA A 118 -9.74 -30.27 -2.12
C ALA A 118 -8.82 -31.32 -2.78
N ILE A 119 -9.40 -32.26 -3.53
CA ILE A 119 -8.74 -33.46 -4.06
C ILE A 119 -7.53 -33.11 -4.93
N PHE A 120 -7.66 -32.07 -5.77
CA PHE A 120 -6.57 -31.64 -6.63
C PHE A 120 -5.37 -31.14 -5.82
N ASP A 121 -5.62 -30.33 -4.79
CA ASP A 121 -4.61 -29.76 -3.90
C ASP A 121 -3.92 -30.88 -3.09
N TYR A 122 -4.68 -31.86 -2.60
CA TYR A 122 -4.12 -33.03 -1.92
C TYR A 122 -3.19 -33.87 -2.80
N ILE A 123 -3.51 -34.04 -4.09
CA ILE A 123 -2.70 -34.85 -5.00
C ILE A 123 -1.45 -34.11 -5.49
N THR A 124 -1.52 -32.78 -5.61
CA THR A 124 -0.43 -31.98 -6.22
C THR A 124 0.48 -31.30 -5.22
N HIS A 125 0.03 -31.07 -3.99
CA HIS A 125 0.79 -30.31 -2.99
C HIS A 125 0.83 -30.95 -1.61
N GLY A 126 0.11 -32.06 -1.39
CA GLY A 126 0.14 -32.76 -0.10
C GLY A 126 -0.73 -32.14 0.98
N GLY A 127 -1.77 -31.35 0.64
CA GLY A 127 -2.70 -30.77 1.61
C GLY A 127 -2.09 -29.70 2.53
N ASP A 128 -2.94 -28.78 2.97
CA ASP A 128 -2.60 -27.59 3.77
C ASP A 128 -1.72 -27.86 5.01
#